data_AF-A0A6L4X3I5-F1
#
_entry.id   AF-A0A6L4X3I5-F1
#
_cell.length_a   1.000
_cell.length_b   1.000
_cell.length_c   1.000
_cell.angle_alpha   90.00
_cell.angle_beta   90.00
_cell.angle_gamma   90.00
#
_symmetry.space_group_name_H-M   'P 1'
#
loop_
_entity.id
_entity.type
_entity.pdbx_description
1 polymer ?
#
loop_
_entity_poly.entity_id
_entity_poly.type
_entity_poly.pdbx_seq_one_letter_code
_entity_poly.pdbx_strand_id
1 'polypeptide(L)'
;MSEANEPTTNEAEPSQSSQSEQSEQSEQSGQSGQSGQSNQSAQSGQSAPQEFETLTSTYERLRHSTDTAELSEFARRPLPDKSDQAAFSRATALLEAVAGNPHTPVDDRIFLAETMPFPNVLVKLSVDADERVRKAVAANGDDKNWLVGRLTKDPVPEVRDTALRNKRTSWKMRLEGAQNPDVDAEILDFLSRFGVESEPDAPAILTSMVRRAVALNPNTGAETLARLAQDPDPVVVKAVRSRS
;
A
#
# COMPACT_ATOMS: atom_id res chain seq x y z
N MET A 1 39.15 -46.24 32.31
CA MET A 1 40.19 -46.57 31.31
C MET A 1 39.50 -47.07 30.07
N SER A 2 40.01 -46.66 28.91
CA SER A 2 39.54 -46.87 27.52
C SER A 2 38.82 -45.69 26.87
N GLU A 3 39.46 -45.24 25.80
CA GLU A 3 39.27 -44.07 24.92
C GLU A 3 38.13 -44.22 23.90
N ALA A 4 37.68 -43.08 23.34
CA ALA A 4 37.71 -42.76 21.89
C ALA A 4 36.71 -41.59 21.62
N ASN A 5 37.17 -40.35 21.44
CA ASN A 5 37.67 -39.69 20.23
C ASN A 5 36.54 -39.19 19.28
N GLU A 6 36.45 -37.86 19.17
CA GLU A 6 35.64 -37.11 18.19
C GLU A 6 36.14 -37.33 16.75
N PRO A 7 35.34 -36.95 15.75
CA PRO A 7 35.79 -35.76 15.02
C PRO A 7 34.68 -34.78 14.62
N THR A 8 35.05 -33.51 14.71
CA THR A 8 34.45 -32.31 14.11
C THR A 8 34.24 -32.42 12.60
N THR A 9 33.06 -32.04 12.10
CA THR A 9 32.85 -31.65 10.71
C THR A 9 32.40 -30.18 10.62
N ASN A 10 33.15 -29.47 9.80
CA ASN A 10 33.07 -28.06 9.45
C ASN A 10 32.31 -27.98 8.11
N GLU A 11 31.20 -27.25 8.01
CA GLU A 11 30.54 -26.96 6.73
C GLU A 11 30.41 -25.46 6.49
N ALA A 12 30.78 -25.10 5.27
CA ALA A 12 31.18 -23.79 4.82
C ALA A 12 30.03 -23.00 4.16
N GLU A 13 30.22 -21.67 4.12
CA GLU A 13 29.39 -20.66 3.47
C GLU A 13 29.24 -20.88 1.94
N PRO A 14 28.13 -20.42 1.32
CA PRO A 14 28.03 -20.35 -0.13
C PRO A 14 28.54 -19.01 -0.69
N SER A 15 29.51 -19.12 -1.60
CA SER A 15 30.13 -18.04 -2.37
C SER A 15 29.24 -17.44 -3.46
N GLN A 16 29.47 -16.15 -3.69
CA GLN A 16 28.97 -15.33 -4.80
C GLN A 16 29.53 -15.81 -6.15
N SER A 17 28.68 -15.78 -7.18
CA SER A 17 29.11 -15.93 -8.59
C SER A 17 28.63 -14.73 -9.40
N SER A 18 29.56 -13.84 -9.70
CA SER A 18 29.48 -12.81 -10.73
C SER A 18 29.86 -13.44 -12.08
N GLN A 19 29.06 -13.23 -13.13
CA GLN A 19 29.49 -13.47 -14.50
C GLN A 19 29.30 -12.20 -15.32
N SER A 20 30.44 -11.66 -15.72
CA SER A 20 30.69 -10.63 -16.71
C SER A 20 30.63 -11.25 -18.12
N GLU A 21 29.81 -10.69 -19.01
CA GLU A 21 29.80 -11.03 -20.43
C GLU A 21 30.71 -10.10 -21.24
N GLN A 22 31.43 -10.73 -22.16
CA GLN A 22 32.50 -10.20 -22.98
C GLN A 22 31.97 -9.42 -24.19
N SER A 23 32.77 -8.43 -24.54
CA SER A 23 32.82 -7.69 -25.79
C SER A 23 33.26 -8.54 -26.98
N GLU A 24 32.60 -8.39 -28.12
CA GLU A 24 33.14 -8.71 -29.45
C GLU A 24 32.99 -7.53 -30.41
N GLN A 25 34.12 -7.17 -31.02
CA GLN A 25 34.28 -6.21 -32.11
C GLN A 25 33.80 -6.81 -33.43
N SER A 26 33.23 -5.96 -34.30
CA SER A 26 33.36 -6.15 -35.74
C SER A 26 33.53 -4.79 -36.43
N GLU A 27 34.70 -4.62 -37.03
CA GLU A 27 35.04 -3.55 -37.96
C GLU A 27 34.40 -3.82 -39.32
N GLN A 28 33.82 -2.79 -39.95
CA GLN A 28 33.80 -2.74 -41.41
C GLN A 28 33.86 -1.28 -41.90
N SER A 29 34.98 -0.98 -42.54
CA SER A 29 35.30 0.26 -43.26
C SER A 29 34.64 0.30 -44.64
N GLY A 30 34.10 1.46 -45.03
CA GLY A 30 33.57 1.73 -46.37
C GLY A 30 33.51 3.24 -46.70
N GLN A 31 34.44 3.64 -47.56
CA GLN A 31 34.71 4.94 -48.23
C GLN A 31 33.59 5.97 -48.51
N SER A 32 33.92 7.22 -48.15
CA SER A 32 33.89 8.48 -48.94
C SER A 32 32.90 8.69 -50.09
N GLY A 33 32.12 9.77 -49.99
CA GLY A 33 31.55 10.53 -51.11
C GLY A 33 31.34 12.01 -50.71
N GLN A 34 32.04 12.93 -51.38
CA GLN A 34 31.99 14.37 -51.16
C GLN A 34 31.40 15.05 -52.41
N SER A 35 30.33 15.84 -52.22
CA SER A 35 29.77 16.82 -53.17
C SER A 35 28.57 17.46 -52.45
N GLY A 36 28.22 18.74 -52.52
CA GLY A 36 28.69 19.96 -53.16
C GLY A 36 27.66 21.04 -52.74
N GLN A 37 28.11 22.29 -52.59
CA GLN A 37 27.36 23.45 -52.07
C GLN A 37 26.03 23.73 -52.79
N SER A 38 25.02 24.29 -52.10
CA SER A 38 24.58 25.70 -52.25
C SER A 38 23.24 26.05 -51.56
N ASN A 39 23.35 26.98 -50.61
CA ASN A 39 22.49 28.11 -50.22
C ASN A 39 21.11 28.29 -50.91
N GLN A 40 20.02 28.41 -50.11
CA GLN A 40 19.20 29.65 -49.96
C GLN A 40 17.82 29.45 -49.31
N SER A 41 17.53 30.34 -48.35
CA SER A 41 16.23 31.02 -48.11
C SER A 41 15.09 30.32 -47.34
N ALA A 42 15.04 30.67 -46.05
CA ALA A 42 13.91 31.31 -45.37
C ALA A 42 12.49 30.73 -45.54
N GLN A 43 12.01 30.10 -44.45
CA GLN A 43 10.68 30.43 -43.93
C GLN A 43 10.68 30.33 -42.41
N SER A 44 10.71 31.51 -41.79
CA SER A 44 10.48 31.77 -40.38
C SER A 44 9.05 31.40 -40.01
N GLY A 45 8.86 30.18 -39.49
CA GLY A 45 7.76 29.88 -38.58
C GLY A 45 8.27 30.13 -37.16
N GLN A 46 7.98 31.30 -36.59
CA GLN A 46 8.11 31.52 -35.15
C GLN A 46 7.06 30.66 -34.43
N SER A 47 7.36 29.38 -34.25
CA SER A 47 6.82 28.63 -33.13
C SER A 47 7.66 29.07 -31.94
N ALA A 48 7.06 29.83 -31.02
CA ALA A 48 7.64 29.96 -29.68
C ALA A 48 8.01 28.55 -29.21
N PRO A 49 9.21 28.31 -28.65
CA PRO A 49 9.53 27.01 -28.12
C PRO A 49 8.43 26.69 -27.10
N GLN A 50 7.61 25.68 -27.36
CA GLN A 50 6.79 25.09 -26.31
C GLN A 50 7.80 24.69 -25.24
N GLU A 51 7.88 25.46 -24.16
CA GLU A 51 8.73 25.14 -23.03
C GLU A 51 8.29 23.77 -22.55
N PHE A 52 9.06 22.75 -22.95
CA PHE A 52 8.76 21.38 -22.58
C PHE A 52 9.14 21.26 -21.11
N GLU A 53 8.17 21.50 -20.24
CA GLU A 53 8.37 21.35 -18.80
C GLU A 53 8.73 19.88 -18.53
N THR A 54 9.90 19.68 -17.93
CA THR A 54 10.35 18.34 -17.59
C THR A 54 9.47 17.77 -16.48
N LEU A 55 9.32 16.44 -16.42
CA LEU A 55 8.56 15.80 -15.34
C LEU A 55 9.05 16.23 -13.96
N THR A 56 10.37 16.32 -13.77
CA THR A 56 10.98 16.78 -12.51
C THR A 56 10.57 18.21 -12.18
N SER A 57 10.58 19.11 -13.17
CA SER A 57 10.16 20.51 -12.99
C SER A 57 8.70 20.61 -12.55
N THR A 58 7.78 19.94 -13.25
CA THR A 58 6.35 19.94 -12.88
C THR A 58 6.14 19.26 -11.52
N TYR A 59 6.84 18.16 -11.25
CA TYR A 59 6.73 17.43 -9.99
C TYR A 59 7.11 18.31 -8.79
N GLU A 60 8.29 18.95 -8.82
CA GLU A 60 8.74 19.78 -7.71
C GLU A 60 7.88 21.04 -7.56
N ARG A 61 7.39 21.59 -8.67
CA ARG A 61 6.43 22.70 -8.64
C ARG A 61 5.14 22.29 -7.95
N LEU A 62 4.52 21.17 -8.33
CA LEU A 62 3.30 20.68 -7.68
C LEU A 62 3.52 20.31 -6.22
N ARG A 63 4.68 19.74 -5.87
CA ARG A 63 5.01 19.36 -4.49
C ARG A 63 5.06 20.56 -3.54
N HIS A 64 5.45 21.73 -4.05
CA HIS A 64 5.61 22.96 -3.27
C HIS A 64 4.56 24.04 -3.59
N SER A 65 3.63 23.77 -4.50
CA SER A 65 2.60 24.71 -4.90
C SER A 65 1.68 25.03 -3.72
N THR A 66 1.31 26.30 -3.62
CA THR A 66 0.23 26.77 -2.74
C THR A 66 -1.05 27.05 -3.53
N ASP A 67 -1.02 26.87 -4.85
CA ASP A 67 -2.17 27.05 -5.72
C ASP A 67 -3.08 25.82 -5.62
N THR A 68 -4.12 25.96 -4.80
CA THR A 68 -5.09 24.90 -4.57
C THR A 68 -5.83 24.50 -5.84
N ALA A 69 -6.11 25.45 -6.75
CA ALA A 69 -6.88 25.18 -7.95
C ALA A 69 -6.08 24.32 -8.94
N GLU A 70 -4.78 24.62 -9.09
CA GLU A 70 -3.86 23.78 -9.88
C GLU A 70 -3.76 22.37 -9.29
N LEU A 71 -3.59 22.25 -7.97
CA LEU A 71 -3.52 20.94 -7.30
C LEU A 71 -4.80 20.13 -7.51
N SER A 72 -5.97 20.77 -7.38
CA SER A 72 -7.27 20.17 -7.67
C SER A 72 -7.37 19.70 -9.13
N GLU A 73 -6.89 20.49 -10.08
CA GLU A 73 -6.91 20.13 -11.50
C GLU A 73 -6.13 18.83 -11.73
N PHE A 74 -4.91 18.72 -11.19
CA PHE A 74 -4.11 17.50 -11.32
C PHE A 74 -4.73 16.32 -10.57
N ALA A 75 -5.30 16.52 -9.38
CA ALA A 75 -5.95 15.45 -8.61
C ALA A 75 -7.16 14.84 -9.35
N ARG A 76 -7.95 15.67 -10.03
CA ARG A 76 -9.21 15.28 -10.69
C ARG A 76 -9.01 14.88 -12.16
N ARG A 77 -7.83 15.12 -12.74
CA ARG A 77 -7.56 14.83 -14.14
C ARG A 77 -7.69 13.32 -14.41
N PRO A 78 -8.47 12.91 -15.44
CA PRO A 78 -8.53 11.52 -15.84
C PRO A 78 -7.14 10.98 -16.18
N LEU A 79 -6.86 9.76 -15.74
CA LEU A 79 -5.61 9.09 -16.07
C LEU A 79 -5.54 8.83 -17.58
N PRO A 80 -4.36 8.96 -18.20
CA PRO A 80 -4.14 8.52 -19.57
C PRO A 80 -4.45 7.03 -19.76
N ASP A 81 -4.59 6.60 -21.01
CA ASP A 81 -4.72 5.18 -21.34
C ASP A 81 -3.47 4.42 -20.87
N LYS A 82 -3.66 3.24 -20.27
CA LYS A 82 -2.57 2.39 -19.78
C LYS A 82 -1.64 1.89 -20.89
N SER A 83 -2.10 1.87 -22.13
CA SER A 83 -1.29 1.53 -23.31
C SER A 83 -0.21 2.58 -23.59
N ASP A 84 -0.44 3.85 -23.21
CA ASP A 84 0.59 4.88 -23.21
C ASP A 84 1.34 4.88 -21.88
N GLN A 85 2.32 3.99 -21.78
CA GLN A 85 3.10 3.80 -20.55
C GLN A 85 3.81 5.08 -20.10
N ALA A 86 4.25 5.93 -21.04
CA ALA A 86 4.99 7.15 -20.73
C ALA A 86 4.07 8.21 -20.13
N ALA A 87 2.92 8.46 -20.76
CA ALA A 87 1.92 9.40 -20.24
C ALA A 87 1.34 8.92 -18.92
N PHE A 88 1.02 7.62 -18.81
CA PHE A 88 0.50 7.03 -17.58
C PHE A 88 1.49 7.16 -16.43
N SER A 89 2.76 6.80 -16.64
CA SER A 89 3.81 6.91 -15.60
C SER A 89 4.07 8.35 -15.20
N ARG A 90 4.01 9.30 -16.14
CA ARG A 90 4.11 10.73 -15.84
C ARG A 90 2.94 11.17 -14.97
N ALA A 91 1.70 10.82 -15.33
CA ALA A 91 0.52 11.20 -14.57
C ALA A 91 0.54 10.64 -13.15
N THR A 92 0.92 9.37 -12.95
CA THR A 92 0.99 8.78 -11.61
C THR A 92 2.07 9.39 -10.72
N ALA A 93 3.22 9.78 -11.30
CA ALA A 93 4.25 10.52 -10.58
C ALA A 93 3.76 11.90 -10.12
N LEU A 94 3.02 12.63 -10.97
CA LEU A 94 2.46 13.94 -10.59
C LEU A 94 1.36 13.81 -9.53
N LEU A 95 0.54 12.75 -9.57
CA LEU A 95 -0.42 12.46 -8.50
C LEU A 95 0.28 12.19 -7.15
N GLU A 96 1.46 11.60 -7.14
CA GLU A 96 2.23 11.44 -5.89
C GLU A 96 2.64 12.79 -5.29
N ALA A 97 3.07 13.75 -6.13
CA ALA A 97 3.39 15.10 -5.68
C ALA A 97 2.15 15.81 -5.09
N VAL A 98 1.02 15.73 -5.80
CA VAL A 98 -0.24 16.33 -5.37
C VAL A 98 -0.76 15.69 -4.08
N ALA A 99 -0.73 14.37 -3.98
CA ALA A 99 -1.16 13.65 -2.77
C ALA A 99 -0.28 13.96 -1.55
N GLY A 100 1.02 14.20 -1.77
CA GLY A 100 1.95 14.59 -0.71
C GLY A 100 1.95 16.08 -0.36
N ASN A 101 1.19 16.91 -1.08
CA ASN A 101 1.14 18.35 -0.85
C ASN A 101 0.05 18.72 0.18
N PRO A 102 0.38 19.38 1.30
CA PRO A 102 -0.60 19.77 2.33
C PRO A 102 -1.62 20.82 1.85
N HIS A 103 -1.32 21.58 0.80
CA HIS A 103 -2.23 22.56 0.21
C HIS A 103 -3.24 21.95 -0.76
N THR A 104 -3.07 20.69 -1.20
CA THR A 104 -4.09 20.00 -2.00
C THR A 104 -5.38 19.92 -1.17
N PRO A 105 -6.54 20.37 -1.66
CA PRO A 105 -7.76 20.36 -0.87
C PRO A 105 -8.10 18.98 -0.29
N VAL A 106 -8.65 18.95 0.93
CA VAL A 106 -8.94 17.69 1.63
C VAL A 106 -9.84 16.78 0.80
N ASP A 107 -10.87 17.32 0.16
CA ASP A 107 -11.80 16.54 -0.67
C ASP A 107 -11.12 15.90 -1.89
N ASP A 108 -10.05 16.52 -2.39
CA ASP A 108 -9.24 15.96 -3.49
C ASP A 108 -8.29 14.87 -2.97
N ARG A 109 -7.71 15.05 -1.78
CA ARG A 109 -6.91 14.00 -1.13
C ARG A 109 -7.76 12.79 -0.74
N ILE A 110 -8.99 12.99 -0.28
CA ILE A 110 -9.98 11.92 -0.06
C ILE A 110 -10.29 11.23 -1.39
N PHE A 111 -10.62 12.00 -2.44
CA PHE A 111 -10.87 11.42 -3.76
C PHE A 111 -9.71 10.55 -4.25
N LEU A 112 -8.46 11.03 -4.13
CA LEU A 112 -7.29 10.24 -4.50
C LEU A 112 -7.14 8.99 -3.62
N ALA A 113 -7.38 9.11 -2.31
CA ALA A 113 -7.33 7.99 -1.37
C ALA A 113 -8.38 6.91 -1.68
N GLU A 114 -9.56 7.29 -2.16
CA GLU A 114 -10.65 6.36 -2.49
C GLU A 114 -10.48 5.69 -3.86
N THR A 115 -9.92 6.41 -4.83
CA THR A 115 -9.98 6.02 -6.25
C THR A 115 -8.68 5.52 -6.83
N MET A 116 -7.53 5.90 -6.26
CA MET A 116 -6.24 5.58 -6.85
C MET A 116 -5.74 4.20 -6.39
N PRO A 117 -5.31 3.32 -7.32
CA PRO A 117 -4.79 1.99 -6.97
C PRO A 117 -3.28 2.00 -6.71
N PHE A 118 -2.65 3.19 -6.64
CA PHE A 118 -1.20 3.33 -6.70
C PHE A 118 -0.57 3.37 -5.30
N PRO A 119 0.29 2.41 -4.94
CA PRO A 119 0.87 2.35 -3.60
C PRO A 119 1.65 3.61 -3.21
N ASN A 120 2.38 4.24 -4.13
CA ASN A 120 3.13 5.47 -3.83
C ASN A 120 2.21 6.64 -3.44
N VAL A 121 1.06 6.79 -4.09
CA VAL A 121 0.03 7.78 -3.75
C VAL A 121 -0.58 7.45 -2.38
N LEU A 122 -1.08 6.22 -2.21
CA LEU A 122 -1.74 5.80 -0.97
C LEU A 122 -0.82 5.86 0.25
N VAL A 123 0.49 5.62 0.08
CA VAL A 123 1.47 5.76 1.16
C VAL A 123 1.58 7.19 1.66
N LYS A 124 1.56 8.20 0.79
CA LYS A 124 1.57 9.61 1.21
C LYS A 124 0.32 9.93 2.02
N LEU A 125 -0.83 9.51 1.52
CA LEU A 125 -2.14 9.77 2.13
C LEU A 125 -2.36 8.98 3.42
N SER A 126 -1.69 7.84 3.62
CA SER A 126 -1.81 7.02 4.83
C SER A 126 -1.31 7.70 6.11
N VAL A 127 -0.55 8.78 5.98
CA VAL A 127 -0.02 9.57 7.10
C VAL A 127 -0.53 11.02 7.05
N ASP A 128 -1.62 11.26 6.31
CA ASP A 128 -2.24 12.58 6.21
C ASP A 128 -2.63 13.11 7.59
N ALA A 129 -2.57 14.42 7.78
CA ALA A 129 -2.97 15.05 9.03
C ALA A 129 -4.49 14.89 9.28
N ASP A 130 -5.29 14.91 8.22
CA ASP A 130 -6.75 14.75 8.31
C ASP A 130 -7.12 13.25 8.36
N GLU A 131 -7.78 12.84 9.43
CA GLU A 131 -8.19 11.45 9.64
C GLU A 131 -9.17 10.94 8.59
N ARG A 132 -9.94 11.83 7.94
CA ARG A 132 -10.88 11.43 6.87
C ARG A 132 -10.12 10.93 5.64
N VAL A 133 -8.96 11.53 5.34
CA VAL A 133 -8.07 11.06 4.27
C VAL A 133 -7.49 9.69 4.63
N ARG A 134 -6.98 9.52 5.86
CA ARG A 134 -6.44 8.22 6.30
C ARG A 134 -7.50 7.12 6.33
N LYS A 135 -8.73 7.46 6.75
CA LYS A 135 -9.90 6.57 6.71
C LYS A 135 -10.24 6.15 5.28
N ALA A 136 -10.18 7.07 4.32
CA ALA A 136 -10.39 6.77 2.90
C ALA A 136 -9.33 5.78 2.38
N VAL A 137 -8.04 5.96 2.74
CA VAL A 137 -7.00 4.97 2.40
C VAL A 137 -7.32 3.61 3.02
N ALA A 138 -7.74 3.58 4.29
CA ALA A 138 -8.09 2.34 4.98
C ALA A 138 -9.28 1.60 4.33
N ALA A 139 -10.20 2.33 3.69
CA ALA A 139 -11.36 1.77 2.97
C ALA A 139 -11.00 1.29 1.56
N ASN A 140 -9.87 1.72 0.99
CA ASN A 140 -9.51 1.44 -0.40
C ASN A 140 -9.24 -0.07 -0.61
N GLY A 141 -9.94 -0.67 -1.58
CA GLY A 141 -9.83 -2.10 -1.89
C GLY A 141 -8.59 -2.49 -2.69
N ASP A 142 -7.94 -1.52 -3.33
CA ASP A 142 -6.68 -1.68 -4.06
C ASP A 142 -5.46 -1.56 -3.14
N ASP A 143 -5.69 -1.24 -1.87
CA ASP A 143 -4.62 -1.12 -0.90
C ASP A 143 -3.84 -2.44 -0.72
N LYS A 144 -2.57 -2.31 -0.34
CA LYS A 144 -1.71 -3.46 -0.04
C LYS A 144 -1.91 -3.87 1.40
N ASN A 145 -1.88 -5.18 1.65
CA ASN A 145 -2.03 -5.76 2.98
C ASN A 145 -1.10 -5.09 4.02
N TRP A 146 0.16 -4.80 3.66
CA TRP A 146 1.09 -4.14 4.56
C TRP A 146 0.69 -2.69 4.91
N LEU A 147 0.03 -1.95 4.02
CA LEU A 147 -0.40 -0.59 4.26
C LEU A 147 -1.67 -0.57 5.14
N VAL A 148 -2.62 -1.45 4.84
CA VAL A 148 -3.78 -1.69 5.73
C VAL A 148 -3.32 -2.08 7.13
N GLY A 149 -2.29 -2.92 7.26
CA GLY A 149 -1.70 -3.28 8.55
C GLY A 149 -1.07 -2.13 9.34
N ARG A 150 -0.65 -1.05 8.66
CA ARG A 150 -0.29 0.21 9.33
C ARG A 150 -1.55 0.91 9.86
N LEU A 151 -2.60 0.98 9.05
CA LEU A 151 -3.84 1.68 9.37
C LEU A 151 -4.68 0.97 10.44
N THR A 152 -4.54 -0.34 10.64
CA THR A 152 -5.11 -1.04 11.81
C THR A 152 -4.52 -0.57 13.14
N LYS A 153 -3.44 0.23 13.11
CA LYS A 153 -2.74 0.81 14.27
C LYS A 153 -2.84 2.33 14.31
N ASP A 154 -3.72 2.93 13.50
CA ASP A 154 -3.96 4.37 13.49
C ASP A 154 -4.39 4.86 14.88
N PRO A 155 -3.98 6.06 15.33
CA PRO A 155 -4.46 6.61 16.59
C PRO A 155 -5.97 6.86 16.61
N VAL A 156 -6.60 7.12 15.46
CA VAL A 156 -8.03 7.41 15.34
C VAL A 156 -8.84 6.10 15.23
N PRO A 157 -9.78 5.82 16.16
CA PRO A 157 -10.59 4.60 16.15
C PRO A 157 -11.25 4.34 14.80
N GLU A 158 -11.90 5.34 14.21
CA GLU A 158 -12.65 5.19 12.96
C GLU A 158 -11.77 4.75 11.78
N VAL A 159 -10.48 5.13 11.78
CA VAL A 159 -9.50 4.68 10.78
C VAL A 159 -9.11 3.22 11.03
N ARG A 160 -8.81 2.85 12.29
CA ARG A 160 -8.49 1.46 12.67
C ARG A 160 -9.61 0.51 12.32
N ASP A 161 -10.83 0.91 12.63
CA ASP A 161 -12.04 0.12 12.46
C ASP A 161 -12.33 -0.13 10.98
N THR A 162 -12.18 0.91 10.18
CA THR A 162 -12.27 0.82 8.72
C THR A 162 -11.20 -0.13 8.17
N ALA A 163 -9.95 -0.02 8.66
CA ALA A 163 -8.86 -0.91 8.26
C ALA A 163 -9.14 -2.35 8.68
N LEU A 164 -9.65 -2.63 9.88
CA LEU A 164 -9.97 -3.98 10.35
C LEU A 164 -11.07 -4.66 9.51
N ARG A 165 -11.99 -3.88 8.95
CA ARG A 165 -13.04 -4.34 8.04
C ARG A 165 -12.57 -4.54 6.60
N ASN A 166 -11.40 -4.01 6.22
CA ASN A 166 -10.89 -4.15 4.87
C ASN A 166 -10.63 -5.63 4.52
N LYS A 167 -10.94 -6.02 3.28
CA LYS A 167 -10.75 -7.39 2.75
C LYS A 167 -9.27 -7.77 2.61
N ARG A 168 -8.38 -6.77 2.53
CA ARG A 168 -6.93 -6.95 2.46
C ARG A 168 -6.29 -7.19 3.83
N THR A 169 -7.04 -7.02 4.91
CA THR A 169 -6.57 -7.22 6.28
C THR A 169 -6.34 -8.69 6.56
N SER A 170 -5.10 -9.03 6.90
CA SER A 170 -4.73 -10.41 7.21
C SER A 170 -5.35 -10.90 8.53
N TRP A 171 -5.43 -12.22 8.70
CA TRP A 171 -5.84 -12.83 9.97
C TRP A 171 -4.96 -12.43 11.15
N LYS A 172 -3.65 -12.26 10.92
CA LYS A 172 -2.73 -11.75 11.95
C LYS A 172 -3.12 -10.34 12.39
N MET A 173 -3.45 -9.46 11.46
CA MET A 173 -3.88 -8.09 11.78
C MET A 173 -5.23 -8.07 12.49
N ARG A 174 -6.18 -8.92 12.08
CA ARG A 174 -7.46 -9.07 12.80
C ARG A 174 -7.28 -9.61 14.21
N LEU A 175 -6.33 -10.52 14.42
CA LEU A 175 -5.96 -11.02 15.74
C LEU A 175 -5.35 -9.90 16.60
N GLU A 176 -4.40 -9.12 16.06
CA GLU A 176 -3.83 -7.95 16.75
C GLU A 176 -4.93 -6.94 17.11
N GLY A 177 -5.88 -6.68 16.20
CA GLY A 177 -7.05 -5.83 16.47
C GLY A 177 -7.94 -6.38 17.57
N ALA A 178 -8.27 -7.67 17.55
CA ALA A 178 -9.06 -8.31 18.61
C ALA A 178 -8.37 -8.29 19.99
N GLN A 179 -7.04 -8.23 20.02
CA GLN A 179 -6.26 -8.11 21.26
C GLN A 179 -6.10 -6.67 21.76
N ASN A 180 -6.41 -5.68 20.92
CA ASN A 180 -6.24 -4.28 21.27
C ASN A 180 -7.34 -3.83 22.26
N PRO A 181 -6.98 -3.35 23.47
CA PRO A 181 -7.95 -2.93 24.49
C PRO A 181 -8.70 -1.64 24.13
N ASP A 182 -8.31 -0.93 23.06
CA ASP A 182 -8.96 0.29 22.60
C ASP A 182 -9.93 0.05 21.42
N VAL A 183 -10.10 -1.20 21.00
CA VAL A 183 -11.10 -1.57 19.98
C VAL A 183 -12.46 -1.71 20.66
N ASP A 184 -13.48 -1.13 20.04
CA ASP A 184 -14.82 -1.08 20.61
C ASP A 184 -15.60 -2.40 20.46
N ALA A 185 -16.75 -2.47 21.14
CA ALA A 185 -17.60 -3.64 21.14
C ALA A 185 -18.15 -3.99 19.74
N GLU A 186 -18.39 -3.00 18.87
CA GLU A 186 -18.97 -3.22 17.55
C GLU A 186 -17.99 -3.95 16.63
N ILE A 187 -16.73 -3.52 16.65
CA ILE A 187 -15.67 -4.13 15.86
C ILE A 187 -15.31 -5.50 16.41
N LEU A 188 -15.27 -5.66 17.73
CA LEU A 188 -15.10 -6.96 18.37
C LEU A 188 -16.20 -7.93 17.94
N ASP A 189 -17.46 -7.48 17.91
CA ASP A 189 -18.58 -8.29 17.43
C ASP A 189 -18.46 -8.65 15.95
N PHE A 190 -18.00 -7.71 15.10
CA PHE A 190 -17.69 -7.99 13.70
C PHE A 190 -16.59 -9.06 13.56
N LEU A 191 -15.47 -8.92 14.28
CA LEU A 191 -14.35 -9.86 14.26
C LEU A 191 -14.76 -11.25 14.80
N SER A 192 -15.74 -11.31 15.71
CA SER A 192 -16.21 -12.57 16.31
C SER A 192 -16.97 -13.47 15.32
N ARG A 193 -17.38 -12.94 14.16
CA ARG A 193 -18.23 -13.67 13.19
C ARG A 193 -17.45 -14.54 12.22
N PHE A 194 -16.14 -14.33 12.09
CA PHE A 194 -15.34 -15.03 11.08
C PHE A 194 -15.23 -16.53 11.35
N GLY A 195 -15.36 -17.34 10.30
CA GLY A 195 -15.28 -18.80 10.34
C GLY A 195 -16.53 -19.52 10.87
N VAL A 196 -17.58 -18.77 11.25
CA VAL A 196 -18.86 -19.35 11.71
C VAL A 196 -20.03 -18.74 10.96
N GLU A 197 -20.22 -17.42 11.09
CA GLU A 197 -21.32 -16.68 10.43
C GLU A 197 -20.87 -16.00 9.13
N SER A 198 -19.60 -15.62 9.06
CA SER A 198 -18.99 -14.96 7.92
C SER A 198 -17.72 -15.70 7.51
N GLU A 199 -17.46 -15.79 6.21
CA GLU A 199 -16.31 -16.51 5.65
C GLU A 199 -16.16 -17.94 6.24
N PRO A 200 -17.15 -18.83 6.10
CA PRO A 200 -17.10 -20.18 6.67
C PRO A 200 -15.93 -21.02 6.12
N ASP A 201 -15.44 -20.70 4.92
CA ASP A 201 -14.30 -21.36 4.29
C ASP A 201 -12.93 -20.80 4.75
N ALA A 202 -12.91 -19.82 5.66
CA ALA A 202 -11.68 -19.28 6.21
C ALA A 202 -10.92 -20.32 7.08
N PRO A 203 -9.59 -20.22 7.20
CA PRO A 203 -8.81 -21.18 7.99
C PRO A 203 -9.30 -21.27 9.44
N ALA A 204 -9.87 -22.41 9.81
CA ALA A 204 -10.56 -22.62 11.09
C ALA A 204 -9.72 -22.25 12.32
N ILE A 205 -8.43 -22.59 12.30
CA ILE A 205 -7.49 -22.27 13.38
C ILE A 205 -7.28 -20.75 13.51
N LEU A 206 -7.13 -20.03 12.40
CA LEU A 206 -6.88 -18.60 12.44
C LEU A 206 -8.13 -17.84 12.89
N THR A 207 -9.30 -18.24 12.40
CA THR A 207 -10.56 -17.60 12.81
C THR A 207 -10.87 -17.90 14.27
N SER A 208 -10.63 -19.11 14.77
CA SER A 208 -10.83 -19.41 16.20
C SER A 208 -9.86 -18.67 17.11
N MET A 209 -8.61 -18.42 16.67
CA MET A 209 -7.69 -17.53 17.39
C MET A 209 -8.23 -16.11 17.51
N VAL A 210 -8.81 -15.55 16.44
CA VAL A 210 -9.44 -14.22 16.45
C VAL A 210 -10.64 -14.22 17.40
N ARG A 211 -11.57 -15.18 17.28
CA ARG A 211 -12.76 -15.27 18.15
C ARG A 211 -12.38 -15.47 19.62
N ARG A 212 -11.32 -16.24 19.90
CA ARG A 212 -10.77 -16.39 21.26
C ARG A 212 -10.22 -15.05 21.79
N ALA A 213 -9.50 -14.29 20.97
CA ALA A 213 -9.01 -12.97 21.36
C ALA A 213 -10.17 -12.01 21.64
N VAL A 214 -11.20 -12.01 20.79
CA VAL A 214 -12.45 -11.27 21.05
C VAL A 214 -13.04 -11.70 22.39
N ALA A 215 -13.18 -13.01 22.65
CA ALA A 215 -13.72 -13.49 23.92
C ALA A 215 -12.95 -12.94 25.14
N LEU A 216 -11.63 -12.75 25.04
CA LEU A 216 -10.78 -12.25 26.13
C LEU A 216 -10.69 -10.72 26.22
N ASN A 217 -11.12 -9.98 25.19
CA ASN A 217 -10.96 -8.53 25.14
C ASN A 217 -11.91 -7.82 26.13
N PRO A 218 -11.43 -6.93 27.02
CA PRO A 218 -12.26 -6.29 28.04
C PRO A 218 -13.50 -5.58 27.49
N ASN A 219 -13.45 -5.04 26.26
CA ASN A 219 -14.55 -4.28 25.66
C ASN A 219 -15.61 -5.14 24.95
N THR A 220 -15.44 -6.47 24.89
CA THR A 220 -16.41 -7.35 24.23
C THR A 220 -17.76 -7.27 24.92
N GLY A 221 -18.80 -6.94 24.15
CA GLY A 221 -20.16 -6.78 24.64
C GLY A 221 -20.79 -8.08 25.14
N ALA A 222 -21.79 -7.95 26.02
CA ALA A 222 -22.48 -9.09 26.63
C ALA A 222 -23.15 -10.01 25.60
N GLU A 223 -23.74 -9.46 24.54
CA GLU A 223 -24.36 -10.24 23.46
C GLU A 223 -23.33 -11.07 22.69
N THR A 224 -22.20 -10.46 22.33
CA THR A 224 -21.07 -11.15 21.69
C THR A 224 -20.52 -12.25 22.60
N LEU A 225 -20.39 -12.01 23.91
CA LEU A 225 -19.96 -13.04 24.87
C LEU A 225 -20.97 -14.19 24.99
N ALA A 226 -22.27 -13.90 25.05
CA ALA A 226 -23.32 -14.91 25.11
C ALA A 226 -23.33 -15.82 23.87
N ARG A 227 -23.00 -15.24 22.70
CA ARG A 227 -22.81 -15.95 21.44
C ARG A 227 -21.54 -16.80 21.44
N LEU A 228 -20.41 -16.24 21.86
CA LEU A 228 -19.13 -16.96 21.96
C LEU A 228 -19.14 -18.06 23.05
N ALA A 229 -20.03 -17.98 24.05
CA ALA A 229 -20.24 -19.05 25.03
C ALA A 229 -20.79 -20.34 24.40
N GLN A 230 -21.35 -20.23 23.19
CA GLN A 230 -21.89 -21.32 22.37
C GLN A 230 -21.04 -21.57 21.12
N ASP A 231 -19.80 -21.06 21.08
CA ASP A 231 -18.90 -21.24 19.93
C ASP A 231 -18.60 -22.73 19.68
N PRO A 232 -18.53 -23.18 18.41
CA PRO A 232 -18.17 -24.55 18.08
C PRO A 232 -16.74 -24.93 18.53
N ASP A 233 -15.83 -23.96 18.69
CA ASP A 233 -14.47 -24.20 19.19
C ASP A 233 -14.42 -24.16 20.73
N PRO A 234 -14.09 -25.28 21.41
CA PRO A 234 -14.02 -25.33 22.87
C PRO A 234 -13.03 -24.35 23.50
N VAL A 235 -11.99 -23.92 22.77
CA VAL A 235 -11.00 -22.95 23.27
C VAL A 235 -11.63 -21.56 23.42
N VAL A 236 -12.55 -21.20 22.51
CA VAL A 236 -13.30 -19.93 22.57
C VAL A 236 -14.28 -19.96 23.76
N VAL A 237 -15.03 -21.05 23.92
CA VAL A 237 -15.94 -21.24 25.06
C VAL A 237 -15.19 -21.16 26.40
N LYS A 238 -14.01 -21.79 26.49
CA LYS A 238 -13.15 -21.72 27.68
C LYS A 238 -12.70 -20.28 27.96
N ALA A 239 -12.39 -19.50 26.93
CA ALA A 239 -11.98 -18.11 27.07
C ALA A 239 -13.11 -17.24 27.66
N VAL A 240 -14.35 -17.40 27.19
CA VAL A 240 -15.51 -16.69 27.76
C VAL A 240 -15.68 -17.01 29.25
N ARG A 241 -15.60 -18.30 29.63
CA ARG A 241 -15.72 -18.74 31.03
C ARG A 241 -14.63 -18.19 31.94
N SER A 242 -13.43 -17.92 31.40
CA SER A 242 -12.33 -17.37 32.20
C SER A 242 -12.47 -15.90 32.58
N ARG A 243 -13.51 -15.21 32.06
CA ARG A 243 -13.86 -13.83 32.43
C ARG A 243 -14.87 -13.72 33.56
N SER A 244 -15.48 -14.84 33.93
CA SER A 244 -16.52 -14.92 34.96
C SER A 244 -15.93 -14.89 36.36
#